data_AF-A0A1M5W1H9-F1
#
_entry.id   AF-A0A1M5W1H9-F1
#
_cell.length_a   1.000
_cell.length_b   1.000
_cell.length_c   1.000
_cell.angle_alpha   90.00
_cell.angle_beta   90.00
_cell.angle_gamma   90.00
#
_symmetry.space_group_name_H-M   'P 1'
#
loop_
_entity.id
_entity.type
_entity.pdbx_description
1 polymer ?
#
loop_
_entity_poly.entity_id
_entity_poly.type
_entity_poly.pdbx_seq_one_letter_code
_entity_poly.pdbx_strand_id
1 'polypeptide(L)'
;MGSRTALVEDLMERFPHVPREAVFKEDLLRGGVAFDPSALSDNESGEVKPKSYFIFSFDHGTLPELGEAALRRPPEEIILTGGPYDLRRTVVSVRVNPASPYRVAADDDGLLGLYLDGTRIADVGVPPMPEYYRHKLSNGKSVMEVAPTIQWGYLIYLTVFRVCQYFGAKEECQYCDINHNWRQHKAAGRPYTGVKDVEEVLEALEIIDRYDTQKTSTAYTLTGGAITKTVAGRDEADFYGHYAKAIEERFPGRWIGKVVAQALPRDDVQRFKDYGVQIYHPNYEVWDRRLFELYCPGKERYVGRDEWHKRILDSAEIFGARNVIPNFVAGVEMAEPFGFTTVDEAIASTTEGLRFFMSQGITPRFTTWCPEPTTPLGKANPQGAPLEYHIRLLEAYRATMDEFGLSSPPGYGPPGPGRAVFSVSSFMDSLPAQDAATV
;
A
#
# COMPACT_ATOMS: atom_id res chain seq x y z
N MET A 1 -20.49 -24.43 -2.26
CA MET A 1 -19.68 -23.39 -1.60
C MET A 1 -20.64 -22.49 -0.83
N GLY A 2 -20.34 -22.17 0.44
CA GLY A 2 -21.16 -21.24 1.22
C GLY A 2 -21.14 -19.83 0.62
N SER A 3 -22.03 -18.94 1.07
CA SER A 3 -22.02 -17.51 0.72
C SER A 3 -20.73 -16.83 1.19
N ARG A 4 -20.42 -15.63 0.68
CA ARG A 4 -19.24 -14.90 1.17
C ARG A 4 -19.43 -14.50 2.64
N THR A 5 -20.67 -14.16 3.02
CA THR A 5 -21.04 -13.96 4.43
C THR A 5 -20.69 -15.18 5.30
N ALA A 6 -21.08 -16.39 4.89
CA ALA A 6 -20.80 -17.60 5.68
C ALA A 6 -19.30 -17.89 5.83
N LEU A 7 -18.50 -17.60 4.80
CA LEU A 7 -17.03 -17.71 4.89
C LEU A 7 -16.46 -16.74 5.92
N VAL A 8 -16.89 -15.49 5.90
CA VAL A 8 -16.40 -14.45 6.81
C VAL A 8 -16.81 -14.75 8.25
N GLU A 9 -18.06 -15.17 8.48
CA GLU A 9 -18.57 -15.56 9.79
C GLU A 9 -17.86 -16.80 10.35
N ASP A 10 -17.64 -17.86 9.54
CA ASP A 10 -16.86 -19.05 9.93
C ASP A 10 -15.45 -18.65 10.39
N LEU A 11 -14.79 -17.77 9.65
CA LEU A 11 -13.44 -17.34 9.99
C LEU A 11 -13.40 -16.43 11.23
N MET A 12 -14.42 -15.58 11.44
CA MET A 12 -14.54 -14.83 12.69
C MET A 12 -14.78 -15.75 13.91
N GLU A 13 -15.51 -16.85 13.72
CA GLU A 13 -15.74 -17.86 14.77
C GLU A 13 -14.47 -18.67 15.07
N ARG A 14 -13.74 -19.09 14.02
CA ARG A 14 -12.49 -19.86 14.15
C ARG A 14 -11.32 -19.02 14.70
N PHE A 15 -11.30 -17.72 14.42
CA PHE A 15 -10.23 -16.79 14.82
C PHE A 15 -10.76 -15.58 15.63
N PRO A 16 -11.39 -15.80 16.80
CA PRO A 16 -12.10 -14.74 17.54
C PRO A 16 -11.17 -13.69 18.16
N HIS A 17 -9.86 -13.95 18.20
CA HIS A 17 -8.85 -13.02 18.69
C HIS A 17 -8.41 -12.01 17.61
N VAL A 18 -8.74 -12.25 16.33
CA VAL A 18 -8.49 -11.30 15.25
C VAL A 18 -9.64 -10.27 15.21
N PRO A 19 -9.34 -8.96 15.15
CA PRO A 19 -10.36 -7.93 15.01
C PRO A 19 -11.31 -8.18 13.83
N ARG A 20 -12.64 -8.08 14.04
CA ARG A 20 -13.64 -8.30 12.99
C ARG A 20 -13.44 -7.36 11.81
N GLU A 21 -13.12 -6.10 12.10
CA GLU A 21 -12.83 -5.08 11.09
C GLU A 21 -11.59 -5.43 10.26
N ALA A 22 -10.60 -6.12 10.84
CA ALA A 22 -9.42 -6.59 10.12
C ALA A 22 -9.77 -7.73 9.16
N VAL A 23 -10.69 -8.62 9.54
CA VAL A 23 -11.21 -9.70 8.68
C VAL A 23 -11.91 -9.11 7.45
N PHE A 24 -12.84 -8.19 7.64
CA PHE A 24 -13.54 -7.53 6.52
C PHE A 24 -12.58 -6.73 5.64
N LYS A 25 -11.63 -6.01 6.24
CA LYS A 25 -10.62 -5.26 5.51
C LYS A 25 -9.76 -6.16 4.64
N GLU A 26 -9.26 -7.29 5.15
CA GLU A 26 -8.48 -8.23 4.33
C GLU A 26 -9.31 -8.82 3.19
N ASP A 27 -10.60 -9.12 3.42
CA ASP A 27 -11.47 -9.65 2.38
C ASP A 27 -11.77 -8.63 1.27
N LEU A 28 -12.00 -7.36 1.65
CA LEU A 28 -12.15 -6.24 0.72
C LEU A 28 -10.86 -5.95 -0.05
N LEU A 29 -9.70 -6.05 0.60
CA LEU A 29 -8.42 -5.83 -0.05
C LEU A 29 -8.14 -6.96 -1.07
N ARG A 30 -8.30 -8.23 -0.72
CA ARG A 30 -8.00 -9.30 -1.70
C ARG A 30 -9.07 -9.44 -2.81
N GLY A 31 -10.31 -9.05 -2.53
CA GLY A 31 -11.47 -9.30 -3.41
C GLY A 31 -12.09 -8.07 -4.06
N GLY A 32 -11.72 -6.87 -3.62
CA GLY A 32 -12.27 -5.61 -4.10
C GLY A 32 -13.72 -5.35 -3.71
N VAL A 33 -14.25 -4.22 -4.17
CA VAL A 33 -15.59 -3.73 -3.86
C VAL A 33 -16.24 -3.10 -5.09
N ALA A 34 -17.54 -3.31 -5.25
CA ALA A 34 -18.36 -2.67 -6.26
C ALA A 34 -18.95 -1.35 -5.70
N PHE A 35 -19.20 -0.39 -6.58
CA PHE A 35 -19.85 0.87 -6.22
C PHE A 35 -21.17 1.00 -6.98
N ASP A 36 -22.22 1.37 -6.25
CA ASP A 36 -23.43 1.91 -6.86
C ASP A 36 -23.17 3.36 -7.37
N PRO A 37 -23.85 3.82 -8.44
CA PRO A 37 -23.70 5.20 -8.92
C PRO A 37 -23.97 6.28 -7.86
N SER A 38 -24.76 5.97 -6.82
CA SER A 38 -25.00 6.84 -5.66
C SER A 38 -23.76 7.07 -4.80
N ALA A 39 -22.79 6.15 -4.83
CA ALA A 39 -21.57 6.19 -4.03
C ALA A 39 -20.34 6.75 -4.80
N LEU A 40 -20.54 7.22 -6.02
CA LEU A 40 -19.51 7.77 -6.89
C LEU A 40 -19.47 9.30 -6.83
N SER A 41 -18.28 9.87 -7.02
CA SER A 41 -18.04 11.31 -6.86
C SER A 41 -17.80 12.00 -8.22
N ASP A 42 -18.08 13.31 -8.28
CA ASP A 42 -17.78 14.13 -9.47
C ASP A 42 -16.29 14.52 -9.57
N ASN A 43 -15.38 13.59 -9.25
CA ASN A 43 -13.92 13.77 -9.28
C ASN A 43 -13.42 14.96 -8.45
N GLU A 44 -12.43 15.71 -8.96
CA GLU A 44 -11.72 16.80 -8.26
C GLU A 44 -12.57 18.03 -8.00
N SER A 45 -13.72 18.19 -8.67
CA SER A 45 -14.70 19.23 -8.37
C SER A 45 -15.67 18.86 -7.24
N GLY A 46 -15.65 17.61 -6.79
CA GLY A 46 -16.54 17.12 -5.74
C GLY A 46 -16.00 17.37 -4.33
N GLU A 47 -16.85 17.03 -3.34
CA GLU A 47 -16.52 17.14 -1.91
C GLU A 47 -15.85 15.90 -1.33
N VAL A 48 -15.72 14.83 -2.13
CA VAL A 48 -15.07 13.58 -1.75
C VAL A 48 -13.75 13.46 -2.47
N LYS A 49 -12.68 13.10 -1.75
CA LYS A 49 -11.37 12.86 -2.34
C LYS A 49 -11.40 11.59 -3.22
N PRO A 50 -11.24 11.72 -4.56
CA PRO A 50 -11.29 10.58 -5.46
C PRO A 50 -9.99 9.79 -5.44
N LYS A 51 -10.04 8.56 -5.94
CA LYS A 51 -8.86 7.71 -6.16
C LYS A 51 -7.87 8.40 -7.11
N SER A 52 -6.61 8.53 -6.70
CA SER A 52 -5.55 9.28 -7.40
C SER A 52 -4.65 8.39 -8.27
N TYR A 53 -4.81 7.06 -8.22
CA TYR A 53 -4.02 6.08 -9.01
C TYR A 53 -2.52 6.36 -8.95
N PHE A 54 -1.98 6.48 -7.74
CA PHE A 54 -0.69 7.12 -7.47
C PHE A 54 0.55 6.29 -7.87
N ILE A 55 0.43 4.98 -8.03
CA ILE A 55 1.53 4.07 -8.47
C ILE A 55 1.00 2.83 -9.20
N PHE A 56 0.14 2.04 -8.53
CA PHE A 56 -0.51 0.84 -9.06
C PHE A 56 -1.97 1.13 -9.38
N SER A 57 -2.64 0.27 -10.15
CA SER A 57 -4.10 0.38 -10.33
C SER A 57 -4.83 0.02 -9.03
N PHE A 58 -4.42 -1.09 -8.41
CA PHE A 58 -5.12 -1.73 -7.29
C PHE A 58 -6.59 -2.05 -7.61
N ASP A 59 -6.89 -2.44 -8.84
CA ASP A 59 -8.26 -2.78 -9.24
C ASP A 59 -8.31 -4.18 -9.90
N HIS A 60 -9.47 -4.82 -9.82
CA HIS A 60 -9.73 -6.13 -10.45
C HIS A 60 -10.21 -6.00 -11.91
N GLY A 61 -10.14 -4.80 -12.48
CA GLY A 61 -10.44 -4.50 -13.88
C GLY A 61 -9.45 -3.50 -14.44
N THR A 62 -9.20 -3.55 -15.75
CA THR A 62 -8.51 -2.46 -16.46
C THR A 62 -9.38 -1.21 -16.45
N LEU A 63 -8.78 -0.03 -16.67
CA LEU A 63 -9.51 1.24 -16.62
C LEU A 63 -10.82 1.25 -17.44
N PRO A 64 -10.90 0.69 -18.67
CA PRO A 64 -12.17 0.59 -19.41
C PRO A 64 -13.19 -0.38 -18.79
N GLU A 65 -12.74 -1.44 -18.12
CA GLU A 65 -13.60 -2.47 -17.52
C GLU A 65 -14.26 -2.02 -16.21
N LEU A 66 -13.75 -0.94 -15.58
CA LEU A 66 -14.33 -0.39 -14.35
C LEU A 66 -15.66 0.35 -14.59
N GLY A 67 -16.06 0.57 -15.85
CA GLY A 67 -17.33 1.22 -16.19
C GLY A 67 -17.44 2.63 -15.61
N GLU A 68 -18.55 2.93 -14.93
CA GLU A 68 -18.81 4.27 -14.37
C GLU A 68 -17.78 4.69 -13.31
N ALA A 69 -17.22 3.74 -12.56
CA ALA A 69 -16.17 4.01 -11.57
C ALA A 69 -14.86 4.50 -12.22
N ALA A 70 -14.64 4.23 -13.51
CA ALA A 70 -13.52 4.81 -14.25
C ALA A 70 -13.70 6.33 -14.45
N LEU A 71 -14.95 6.78 -14.60
CA LEU A 71 -15.33 8.14 -14.98
C LEU A 71 -15.61 9.03 -13.77
N ARG A 72 -16.41 8.56 -12.81
CA ARG A 72 -16.84 9.28 -11.60
C ARG A 72 -16.08 8.75 -10.38
N ARG A 73 -14.74 8.76 -10.47
CA ARG A 73 -13.79 8.01 -9.62
C ARG A 73 -14.31 7.74 -8.19
N PRO A 74 -14.24 6.48 -7.71
CA PRO A 74 -14.59 6.18 -6.33
C PRO A 74 -13.65 6.90 -5.37
N PRO A 75 -13.99 6.98 -4.07
CA PRO A 75 -13.08 7.51 -3.06
C PRO A 75 -11.75 6.72 -3.04
N GLU A 76 -10.65 7.38 -2.66
CA GLU A 76 -9.34 6.71 -2.52
C GLU A 76 -9.39 5.60 -1.45
N GLU A 77 -10.08 5.88 -0.34
CA GLU A 77 -10.21 5.03 0.83
C GLU A 77 -11.63 5.12 1.38
N ILE A 78 -12.07 4.11 2.12
CA ILE A 78 -13.30 4.14 2.90
C ILE A 78 -13.01 3.83 4.37
N ILE A 79 -13.81 4.39 5.27
CA ILE A 79 -13.88 3.97 6.66
C ILE A 79 -15.07 3.03 6.83
N LEU A 80 -14.87 1.94 7.59
CA LEU A 80 -15.95 1.08 8.06
C LEU A 80 -16.17 1.26 9.55
N THR A 81 -17.42 1.37 9.98
CA THR A 81 -17.83 1.44 11.40
C THR A 81 -19.18 0.78 11.63
N GLY A 82 -19.43 0.32 12.86
CA GLY A 82 -20.74 -0.13 13.32
C GLY A 82 -21.26 -1.37 12.59
N GLY A 83 -22.54 -1.36 12.25
CA GLY A 83 -23.23 -2.49 11.62
C GLY A 83 -23.47 -3.68 12.57
N PRO A 84 -24.03 -4.79 12.06
CA PRO A 84 -24.38 -5.96 12.86
C PRO A 84 -23.19 -6.66 13.55
N TYR A 85 -21.96 -6.37 13.10
CA TYR A 85 -20.73 -6.92 13.66
C TYR A 85 -20.05 -6.00 14.70
N ASP A 86 -20.63 -4.82 14.96
CA ASP A 86 -20.06 -3.78 15.85
C ASP A 86 -18.61 -3.43 15.46
N LEU A 87 -18.41 -3.11 14.17
CA LEU A 87 -17.08 -2.83 13.64
C LEU A 87 -16.52 -1.55 14.27
N ARG A 88 -15.32 -1.65 14.84
CA ARG A 88 -14.53 -0.46 15.15
C ARG A 88 -14.01 0.15 13.85
N ARG A 89 -13.71 1.45 13.90
CA ARG A 89 -13.18 2.22 12.77
C ARG A 89 -11.96 1.53 12.14
N THR A 90 -12.05 1.15 10.86
CA THR A 90 -10.87 0.77 10.06
C THR A 90 -10.88 1.50 8.72
N VAL A 91 -9.69 1.82 8.22
CA VAL A 91 -9.48 2.45 6.90
C VAL A 91 -9.12 1.36 5.90
N VAL A 92 -9.84 1.32 4.78
CA VAL A 92 -9.64 0.36 3.70
C VAL A 92 -9.31 1.11 2.42
N SER A 93 -8.18 0.79 1.80
CA SER A 93 -7.85 1.25 0.45
C SER A 93 -8.84 0.69 -0.55
N VAL A 94 -9.44 1.54 -1.37
CA VAL A 94 -10.44 1.10 -2.35
C VAL A 94 -9.76 0.35 -3.49
N ARG A 95 -10.28 -0.85 -3.77
CA ARG A 95 -9.93 -1.69 -4.91
C ARG A 95 -11.19 -2.01 -5.69
N VAL A 96 -11.34 -1.45 -6.87
CA VAL A 96 -12.58 -1.53 -7.63
C VAL A 96 -12.71 -2.92 -8.23
N ASN A 97 -13.81 -3.58 -7.92
CA ASN A 97 -14.21 -4.83 -8.53
C ASN A 97 -15.72 -4.80 -8.79
N PRO A 98 -16.16 -4.51 -10.04
CA PRO A 98 -17.58 -4.49 -10.38
C PRO A 98 -18.33 -5.81 -10.11
N ALA A 99 -17.60 -6.94 -10.05
CA ALA A 99 -18.14 -8.27 -9.79
C ALA A 99 -18.06 -8.68 -8.30
N SER A 100 -17.62 -7.78 -7.41
CA SER A 100 -17.50 -8.10 -5.98
C SER A 100 -18.87 -8.35 -5.34
N PRO A 101 -18.97 -9.32 -4.40
CA PRO A 101 -20.15 -9.46 -3.55
C PRO A 101 -20.28 -8.31 -2.53
N TYR A 102 -19.20 -7.53 -2.33
CA TYR A 102 -19.25 -6.29 -1.57
C TYR A 102 -19.70 -5.13 -2.45
N ARG A 103 -20.64 -4.33 -1.95
CA ARG A 103 -21.13 -3.14 -2.61
C ARG A 103 -21.20 -1.97 -1.64
N VAL A 104 -20.65 -0.82 -2.03
CA VAL A 104 -20.96 0.46 -1.38
C VAL A 104 -22.15 1.09 -2.09
N ALA A 105 -23.20 1.42 -1.34
CA ALA A 105 -24.40 2.07 -1.83
C ALA A 105 -24.98 2.98 -0.75
N ALA A 106 -25.72 4.02 -1.16
CA ALA A 106 -26.54 4.80 -0.25
C ALA A 106 -27.81 4.03 0.14
N ASP A 107 -28.27 4.19 1.38
CA ASP A 107 -29.61 3.80 1.80
C ASP A 107 -30.66 4.86 1.39
N ASP A 108 -31.92 4.62 1.77
CA ASP A 108 -33.05 5.51 1.43
C ASP A 108 -32.88 6.94 2.00
N ASP A 109 -32.07 7.12 3.04
CA ASP A 109 -31.76 8.41 3.66
C ASP A 109 -30.48 9.05 3.08
N GLY A 110 -29.85 8.40 2.08
CA GLY A 110 -28.64 8.88 1.43
C GLY A 110 -27.34 8.56 2.19
N LEU A 111 -27.39 7.77 3.26
CA LEU A 111 -26.22 7.39 4.03
C LEU A 111 -25.52 6.20 3.39
N LEU A 112 -24.20 6.29 3.21
CA LEU A 112 -23.42 5.21 2.59
C LEU A 112 -23.29 4.03 3.57
N GLY A 113 -23.63 2.84 3.06
CA GLY A 113 -23.41 1.56 3.73
C GLY A 113 -22.57 0.62 2.88
N LEU A 114 -21.89 -0.30 3.56
CA LEU A 114 -21.26 -1.47 2.91
C LEU A 114 -22.22 -2.64 3.01
N TYR A 115 -22.49 -3.28 1.88
CA TYR A 115 -23.36 -4.43 1.76
C TYR A 115 -22.54 -5.63 1.32
N LEU A 116 -22.78 -6.79 1.90
CA LEU A 116 -22.24 -8.09 1.51
C LEU A 116 -23.39 -9.02 1.21
N ASP A 117 -23.41 -9.62 0.02
CA ASP A 117 -24.50 -10.52 -0.42
C ASP A 117 -25.90 -9.87 -0.23
N GLY A 118 -25.98 -8.56 -0.47
CA GLY A 118 -27.21 -7.76 -0.33
C GLY A 118 -27.58 -7.34 1.10
N THR A 119 -26.83 -7.77 2.12
CA THR A 119 -27.08 -7.42 3.52
C THR A 119 -26.11 -6.34 3.98
N ARG A 120 -26.61 -5.31 4.68
CA ARG A 120 -25.77 -4.23 5.22
C ARG A 120 -24.89 -4.75 6.36
N ILE A 121 -23.58 -4.52 6.27
CA ILE A 121 -22.58 -4.99 7.24
C ILE A 121 -21.85 -3.87 7.99
N ALA A 122 -21.82 -2.64 7.45
CA ALA A 122 -21.16 -1.49 8.07
C ALA A 122 -21.70 -0.16 7.55
N ASP A 123 -21.54 0.91 8.33
CA ASP A 123 -21.57 2.29 7.85
C ASP A 123 -20.28 2.59 7.07
N VAL A 124 -20.38 3.41 6.03
CA VAL A 124 -19.24 3.81 5.20
C VAL A 124 -18.98 5.31 5.33
N GLY A 125 -17.78 5.65 5.80
CA GLY A 125 -17.23 7.00 5.75
C GLY A 125 -16.36 7.20 4.50
N VAL A 126 -16.46 8.36 3.86
CA VAL A 126 -15.61 8.75 2.72
C VAL A 126 -14.74 9.96 3.08
N PRO A 127 -13.51 10.05 2.56
CA PRO A 127 -12.59 11.13 2.89
C PRO A 127 -13.09 12.44 2.26
N PRO A 128 -13.23 13.53 3.04
CA PRO A 128 -13.55 14.83 2.48
C PRO A 128 -12.41 15.29 1.56
N MET A 129 -12.74 16.11 0.56
CA MET A 129 -11.75 16.78 -0.29
C MET A 129 -10.88 17.71 0.56
N PRO A 130 -9.56 17.44 0.71
CA PRO A 130 -8.68 18.30 1.49
C PRO A 130 -8.49 19.65 0.83
N GLU A 131 -8.34 20.71 1.62
CA GLU A 131 -8.19 22.08 1.11
C GLU A 131 -6.99 22.21 0.17
N TYR A 132 -5.85 21.58 0.50
CA TYR A 132 -4.65 21.61 -0.36
C TYR A 132 -4.88 21.04 -1.77
N TYR A 133 -5.92 20.22 -2.00
CA TYR A 133 -6.29 19.75 -3.34
C TYR A 133 -7.14 20.71 -4.15
N ARG A 134 -7.68 21.76 -3.52
CA ARG A 134 -8.38 22.84 -4.23
C ARG A 134 -7.43 23.84 -4.89
N HIS A 135 -6.13 23.70 -4.62
CA HIS A 135 -5.08 24.51 -5.22
C HIS A 135 -4.38 23.79 -6.37
N LYS A 136 -3.80 24.59 -7.27
CA LYS A 136 -2.96 24.13 -8.37
C LYS A 136 -1.55 24.65 -8.17
N LEU A 137 -0.61 23.90 -8.72
CA LEU A 137 0.76 24.37 -8.93
C LEU A 137 0.77 25.49 -9.97
N SER A 138 1.84 26.26 -10.00
CA SER A 138 2.12 27.35 -10.94
C SER A 138 2.02 26.93 -12.40
N ASN A 139 2.37 25.67 -12.70
CA ASN A 139 2.25 25.07 -14.03
C ASN A 139 0.84 24.51 -14.35
N GLY A 140 -0.12 24.67 -13.44
CA GLY A 140 -1.51 24.23 -13.59
C GLY A 140 -1.80 22.77 -13.20
N LYS A 141 -0.79 21.97 -12.80
CA LYS A 141 -1.01 20.61 -12.29
C LYS A 141 -1.75 20.66 -10.95
N SER A 142 -2.57 19.65 -10.67
CA SER A 142 -3.20 19.51 -9.35
C SER A 142 -2.20 18.96 -8.33
N VAL A 143 -2.37 19.33 -7.06
CA VAL A 143 -1.55 18.77 -5.98
C VAL A 143 -1.74 17.26 -5.87
N MET A 144 -2.95 16.74 -6.10
CA MET A 144 -3.22 15.31 -6.07
C MET A 144 -2.42 14.52 -7.12
N GLU A 145 -2.21 15.07 -8.32
CA GLU A 145 -1.38 14.46 -9.37
C GLU A 145 0.09 14.32 -8.94
N VAL A 146 0.61 15.32 -8.21
CA VAL A 146 2.03 15.43 -7.85
C VAL A 146 2.35 14.83 -6.49
N ALA A 147 1.54 15.09 -5.48
CA ALA A 147 1.70 14.66 -4.08
C ALA A 147 0.36 14.13 -3.52
N PRO A 148 -0.11 12.97 -3.99
CA PRO A 148 -1.30 12.33 -3.43
C PRO A 148 -1.05 11.95 -1.97
N THR A 149 -2.09 11.98 -1.15
CA THR A 149 -2.09 11.59 0.25
C THR A 149 -2.86 10.29 0.37
N ILE A 150 -2.45 9.40 1.25
CA ILE A 150 -3.15 8.14 1.54
C ILE A 150 -3.14 7.92 3.06
N GLN A 151 -3.66 6.78 3.52
CA GLN A 151 -3.77 6.43 4.93
C GLN A 151 -4.60 7.47 5.68
N TRP A 152 -5.76 7.80 5.11
CA TRP A 152 -6.65 8.83 5.62
C TRP A 152 -6.00 10.21 5.78
N GLY A 153 -5.08 10.55 4.87
CA GLY A 153 -4.35 11.83 4.87
C GLY A 153 -3.03 11.81 5.65
N TYR A 154 -2.70 10.72 6.33
CA TYR A 154 -1.48 10.59 7.14
C TYR A 154 -0.19 10.65 6.31
N LEU A 155 -0.19 10.02 5.13
CA LEU A 155 1.01 9.80 4.32
C LEU A 155 0.93 10.55 2.98
N ILE A 156 1.89 11.42 2.71
CA ILE A 156 2.13 11.98 1.38
C ILE A 156 2.92 10.96 0.54
N TYR A 157 2.33 10.45 -0.53
CA TYR A 157 2.87 9.38 -1.34
C TYR A 157 3.51 9.90 -2.63
N LEU A 158 4.83 10.11 -2.61
CA LEU A 158 5.60 10.69 -3.69
C LEU A 158 6.17 9.60 -4.60
N THR A 159 5.32 9.10 -5.51
CA THR A 159 5.79 8.29 -6.64
C THR A 159 6.49 9.19 -7.66
N VAL A 160 7.78 9.41 -7.48
CA VAL A 160 8.59 10.33 -8.31
C VAL A 160 9.08 9.68 -9.61
N PHE A 161 9.13 8.35 -9.66
CA PHE A 161 9.39 7.57 -10.87
C PHE A 161 8.29 6.52 -11.10
N ARG A 162 7.28 6.86 -11.90
CA ARG A 162 6.10 6.02 -12.20
C ARG A 162 6.35 4.94 -13.26
N VAL A 163 7.61 4.64 -13.55
CA VAL A 163 8.02 3.61 -14.50
C VAL A 163 9.13 2.80 -13.83
N CYS A 164 9.27 1.53 -14.17
CA CYS A 164 10.30 0.63 -13.67
C CYS A 164 11.17 0.10 -14.82
N GLN A 165 12.49 0.11 -14.64
CA GLN A 165 13.45 -0.30 -15.68
C GLN A 165 13.53 -1.82 -15.87
N TYR A 166 13.08 -2.64 -14.92
CA TYR A 166 13.00 -4.10 -15.11
C TYR A 166 12.11 -4.51 -16.29
N PHE A 167 11.02 -3.77 -16.55
CA PHE A 167 10.15 -4.01 -17.72
C PHE A 167 10.89 -3.85 -19.06
N GLY A 168 11.91 -2.99 -19.11
CA GLY A 168 12.71 -2.81 -20.34
C GLY A 168 13.48 -4.08 -20.72
N ALA A 169 13.79 -4.92 -19.74
CA ALA A 169 14.46 -6.21 -19.91
C ALA A 169 13.49 -7.40 -19.88
N LYS A 170 12.16 -7.17 -19.76
CA LYS A 170 11.14 -8.21 -19.51
C LYS A 170 11.37 -8.99 -18.22
N GLU A 171 11.84 -8.28 -17.19
CA GLU A 171 12.21 -8.81 -15.88
C GLU A 171 11.33 -8.23 -14.77
N GLU A 172 10.15 -7.70 -15.13
CA GLU A 172 9.18 -7.18 -14.18
C GLU A 172 8.76 -8.23 -13.14
N CYS A 173 8.43 -7.75 -11.94
CA CYS A 173 7.82 -8.61 -10.94
C CYS A 173 6.45 -9.08 -11.46
N GLN A 174 6.17 -10.38 -11.34
CA GLN A 174 5.05 -11.03 -12.02
C GLN A 174 3.66 -10.64 -11.48
N TYR A 175 3.62 -9.92 -10.35
CA TYR A 175 2.43 -9.33 -9.72
C TYR A 175 2.38 -7.80 -9.88
N CYS A 176 3.36 -7.15 -10.51
CA CYS A 176 3.49 -5.70 -10.49
C CYS A 176 2.93 -5.07 -11.77
N ASP A 177 2.00 -4.13 -11.63
CA ASP A 177 1.36 -3.47 -12.77
C ASP A 177 1.88 -2.06 -13.05
N ILE A 178 2.88 -1.54 -12.35
CA ILE A 178 3.30 -0.11 -12.41
C ILE A 178 3.42 0.45 -13.84
N ASN A 179 4.09 -0.26 -14.76
CA ASN A 179 4.22 0.20 -16.15
C ASN A 179 2.92 0.01 -16.94
N HIS A 180 2.13 -1.02 -16.65
CA HIS A 180 0.81 -1.19 -17.25
C HIS A 180 -0.14 -0.06 -16.81
N ASN A 181 -0.14 0.27 -15.53
CA ASN A 181 -0.89 1.36 -14.94
C ASN A 181 -0.50 2.71 -15.56
N TRP A 182 0.80 2.98 -15.71
CA TRP A 182 1.29 4.16 -16.41
C TRP A 182 0.80 4.21 -17.86
N ARG A 183 0.92 3.11 -18.62
CA ARG A 183 0.49 3.05 -20.02
C ARG A 183 -1.01 3.27 -20.18
N GLN A 184 -1.86 2.66 -19.34
CA GLN A 184 -3.31 2.84 -19.45
C GLN A 184 -3.75 4.27 -19.17
N HIS A 185 -3.17 4.94 -18.17
CA HIS A 185 -3.50 6.34 -17.88
C HIS A 185 -3.02 7.28 -18.99
N LYS A 186 -1.83 7.04 -19.54
CA LYS A 186 -1.33 7.77 -20.72
C LYS A 186 -2.23 7.56 -21.93
N ALA A 187 -2.67 6.33 -22.19
CA ALA A 187 -3.58 6.02 -23.30
C ALA A 187 -4.96 6.67 -23.12
N ALA A 188 -5.43 6.80 -21.87
CA ALA A 188 -6.66 7.51 -21.52
C ALA A 188 -6.53 9.04 -21.51
N GLY A 189 -5.38 9.60 -21.92
CA GLY A 189 -5.16 11.04 -21.98
C GLY A 189 -5.06 11.74 -20.62
N ARG A 190 -4.94 10.99 -19.52
CA ARG A 190 -4.81 11.57 -18.18
C ARG A 190 -3.44 12.23 -18.01
N PRO A 191 -3.33 13.35 -17.27
CA PRO A 191 -2.04 13.84 -16.83
C PRO A 191 -1.40 12.72 -15.99
N TYR A 192 -0.28 12.18 -16.46
CA TYR A 192 0.41 11.10 -15.76
C TYR A 192 1.89 11.18 -16.10
N THR A 193 2.66 11.77 -15.19
CA THR A 193 4.07 12.10 -15.43
C THR A 193 4.97 10.94 -15.04
N GLY A 194 5.87 10.50 -15.94
CA GLY A 194 6.76 9.35 -15.69
C GLY A 194 7.85 9.64 -14.66
N VAL A 195 8.53 10.77 -14.80
CA VAL A 195 9.53 11.30 -13.84
C VAL A 195 9.04 12.68 -13.42
N LYS A 196 8.77 12.88 -12.14
CA LYS A 196 8.28 14.16 -11.61
C LYS A 196 9.41 15.17 -11.48
N ASP A 197 9.16 16.44 -11.75
CA ASP A 197 10.16 17.48 -11.47
C ASP A 197 10.25 17.70 -9.94
N VAL A 198 11.47 17.91 -9.42
CA VAL A 198 11.66 18.16 -7.98
C VAL A 198 11.00 19.47 -7.55
N GLU A 199 11.02 20.51 -8.39
CA GLU A 199 10.38 21.80 -8.07
C GLU A 199 8.85 21.67 -8.03
N GLU A 200 8.26 20.84 -8.89
CA GLU A 200 6.83 20.52 -8.82
C GLU A 200 6.49 19.83 -7.49
N VAL A 201 7.33 18.88 -7.06
CA VAL A 201 7.14 18.19 -5.78
C VAL A 201 7.24 19.17 -4.61
N LEU A 202 8.25 20.06 -4.60
CA LEU A 202 8.41 21.05 -3.54
C LEU A 202 7.26 22.06 -3.50
N GLU A 203 6.77 22.51 -4.66
CA GLU A 203 5.60 23.39 -4.74
C GLU A 203 4.34 22.70 -4.19
N ALA A 204 4.11 21.44 -4.58
CA ALA A 204 2.98 20.65 -4.05
C ALA A 204 3.08 20.48 -2.52
N LEU A 205 4.28 20.22 -1.99
CA LEU A 205 4.51 20.11 -0.56
C LEU A 205 4.35 21.44 0.17
N GLU A 206 4.72 22.57 -0.43
CA GLU A 206 4.46 23.89 0.14
C GLU A 206 2.96 24.15 0.29
N ILE A 207 2.18 23.80 -0.73
CA ILE A 207 0.71 23.92 -0.67
C ILE A 207 0.16 23.00 0.44
N ILE A 208 0.62 21.75 0.53
CA ILE A 208 0.20 20.83 1.60
C ILE A 208 0.57 21.42 2.97
N ASP A 209 1.80 21.87 3.19
CA ASP A 209 2.22 22.39 4.49
C ASP A 209 1.40 23.62 4.92
N ARG A 210 1.06 24.48 3.97
CA ARG A 210 0.26 25.69 4.18
C ARG A 210 -1.20 25.38 4.52
N TYR A 211 -1.84 24.44 3.82
CA TYR A 211 -3.29 24.20 3.91
C TYR A 211 -3.69 22.94 4.68
N ASP A 212 -2.76 22.03 5.01
CA ASP A 212 -2.96 20.96 6.00
C ASP A 212 -2.91 21.55 7.43
N THR A 213 -3.90 22.38 7.75
CA THR A 213 -3.97 23.14 9.02
C THR A 213 -4.15 22.24 10.25
N GLN A 214 -4.72 21.04 10.07
CA GLN A 214 -4.84 20.02 11.10
C GLN A 214 -3.55 19.21 11.29
N LYS A 215 -2.55 19.40 10.42
CA LYS A 215 -1.30 18.63 10.38
C LYS A 215 -1.56 17.12 10.34
N THR A 216 -2.57 16.71 9.58
CA THR A 216 -2.96 15.31 9.40
C THR A 216 -1.84 14.55 8.68
N SER A 217 -1.18 15.18 7.70
CA SER A 217 -0.01 14.62 7.04
C SER A 217 1.22 14.73 7.94
N THR A 218 1.78 13.59 8.31
CA THR A 218 2.94 13.50 9.23
C THR A 218 4.14 12.75 8.64
N ALA A 219 3.97 12.11 7.48
CA ALA A 219 5.04 11.39 6.80
C ALA A 219 4.98 11.60 5.28
N TYR A 220 6.12 11.47 4.60
CA TYR A 220 6.17 11.28 3.15
C TYR A 220 6.91 9.98 2.78
N THR A 221 6.58 9.42 1.63
CA THR A 221 7.35 8.33 1.02
C THR A 221 7.81 8.73 -0.36
N LEU A 222 9.12 8.70 -0.60
CA LEU A 222 9.70 8.67 -1.95
C LEU A 222 9.76 7.23 -2.46
N THR A 223 9.22 7.01 -3.65
CA THR A 223 9.20 5.68 -4.25
C THR A 223 9.07 5.76 -5.77
N GLY A 224 9.32 4.64 -6.42
CA GLY A 224 9.08 4.47 -7.85
C GLY A 224 9.50 3.09 -8.31
N GLY A 225 9.68 2.94 -9.62
CA GLY A 225 10.26 1.74 -10.17
C GLY A 225 11.77 1.64 -9.95
N ALA A 226 12.31 0.44 -10.14
CA ALA A 226 13.74 0.19 -10.04
C ALA A 226 14.52 0.96 -11.13
N ILE A 227 15.65 1.56 -10.74
CA ILE A 227 16.64 2.14 -11.66
C ILE A 227 17.85 1.18 -11.72
N THR A 228 18.06 0.57 -12.89
CA THR A 228 19.16 -0.40 -13.14
C THR A 228 20.34 0.23 -13.87
N LYS A 229 20.17 1.42 -14.44
CA LYS A 229 21.26 2.23 -15.02
C LYS A 229 21.21 3.64 -14.46
N THR A 230 20.56 4.55 -15.17
CA THR A 230 20.40 5.94 -14.74
C THR A 230 19.06 6.50 -15.19
N VAL A 231 18.55 7.48 -14.44
CA VAL A 231 17.45 8.36 -14.85
C VAL A 231 17.93 9.80 -14.67
N ALA A 232 17.82 10.63 -15.71
CA ALA A 232 18.37 12.00 -15.73
C ALA A 232 19.85 12.09 -15.27
N GLY A 233 20.66 11.09 -15.64
CA GLY A 233 22.08 11.01 -15.29
C GLY A 233 22.38 10.59 -13.85
N ARG A 234 21.38 10.16 -13.08
CA ARG A 234 21.51 9.71 -11.68
C ARG A 234 21.31 8.21 -11.54
N ASP A 235 22.11 7.58 -10.70
CA ASP A 235 21.83 6.23 -10.20
C ASP A 235 20.58 6.25 -9.28
N GLU A 236 20.17 5.09 -8.76
CA GLU A 236 18.95 5.02 -7.95
C GLU A 236 19.04 5.83 -6.64
N ALA A 237 20.19 5.79 -5.97
CA ALA A 237 20.42 6.47 -4.70
C ALA A 237 20.41 8.00 -4.87
N ASP A 238 21.12 8.54 -5.86
CA ASP A 238 21.10 9.97 -6.17
C ASP A 238 19.74 10.41 -6.74
N PHE A 239 19.08 9.54 -7.51
CA PHE A 239 17.77 9.85 -8.07
C PHE A 239 16.73 10.04 -6.95
N TYR A 240 16.57 9.13 -6.00
CA TYR A 240 15.63 9.37 -4.89
C TYR A 240 16.20 10.37 -3.87
N GLY A 241 17.51 10.33 -3.65
CA GLY A 241 18.22 11.16 -2.67
C GLY A 241 18.14 12.66 -2.94
N HIS A 242 18.16 13.10 -4.20
CA HIS A 242 18.04 14.54 -4.48
C HIS A 242 16.65 15.10 -4.13
N TYR A 243 15.57 14.31 -4.27
CA TYR A 243 14.25 14.73 -3.78
C TYR A 243 14.25 14.80 -2.25
N ALA A 244 14.77 13.77 -1.57
CA ALA A 244 14.84 13.75 -0.11
C ALA A 244 15.59 14.97 0.43
N LYS A 245 16.79 15.20 -0.11
CA LYS A 245 17.62 16.36 0.25
C LYS A 245 16.88 17.68 0.06
N ALA A 246 16.25 17.88 -1.10
CA ALA A 246 15.53 19.11 -1.38
C ALA A 246 14.31 19.32 -0.45
N ILE A 247 13.60 18.24 -0.10
CA ILE A 247 12.48 18.27 0.84
C ILE A 247 12.98 18.64 2.24
N GLU A 248 14.02 17.97 2.73
CA GLU A 248 14.54 18.21 4.09
C GLU A 248 15.24 19.57 4.23
N GLU A 249 15.85 20.11 3.16
CA GLU A 249 16.40 21.47 3.16
C GLU A 249 15.30 22.54 3.23
N ARG A 250 14.15 22.32 2.58
CA ARG A 250 13.04 23.29 2.51
C ARG A 250 12.05 23.16 3.68
N PHE A 251 11.82 21.94 4.15
CA PHE A 251 10.83 21.60 5.19
C PHE A 251 11.45 20.75 6.31
N PRO A 252 12.51 21.23 6.97
CA PRO A 252 13.31 20.41 7.89
C PRO A 252 12.45 19.81 9.00
N GLY A 253 12.39 18.47 9.05
CA GLY A 253 11.66 17.73 10.09
C GLY A 253 10.14 17.90 10.08
N ARG A 254 9.57 18.46 9.01
CA ARG A 254 8.11 18.65 8.91
C ARG A 254 7.35 17.32 8.82
N TRP A 255 7.94 16.33 8.18
CA TRP A 255 7.37 15.00 7.97
C TRP A 255 8.43 13.93 8.25
N ILE A 256 7.98 12.75 8.63
CA ILE A 256 8.83 11.55 8.66
C ILE A 256 9.18 11.17 7.22
N GLY A 257 10.45 11.34 6.85
CA GLY A 257 10.96 11.03 5.52
C GLY A 257 11.25 9.55 5.31
N LYS A 258 10.62 8.95 4.29
CA LYS A 258 10.75 7.51 3.98
C LYS A 258 11.16 7.31 2.53
N VAL A 259 11.95 6.27 2.26
CA VAL A 259 12.29 5.86 0.89
C VAL A 259 12.03 4.38 0.67
N VAL A 260 11.36 4.06 -0.44
CA VAL A 260 11.17 2.69 -0.94
C VAL A 260 11.97 2.57 -2.24
N ALA A 261 13.02 1.75 -2.20
CA ALA A 261 13.93 1.50 -3.32
C ALA A 261 14.34 0.02 -3.34
N GLN A 262 15.19 -0.38 -4.30
CA GLN A 262 15.81 -1.71 -4.26
C GLN A 262 16.66 -1.87 -2.99
N ALA A 263 17.06 -3.09 -2.63
CA ALA A 263 18.08 -3.31 -1.61
C ALA A 263 19.45 -2.85 -2.14
N LEU A 264 19.84 -1.63 -1.77
CA LEU A 264 21.04 -0.97 -2.27
C LEU A 264 22.28 -1.32 -1.45
N PRO A 265 23.49 -1.21 -2.02
CA PRO A 265 24.74 -1.31 -1.28
C PRO A 265 24.79 -0.31 -0.11
N ARG A 266 25.60 -0.65 0.91
CA ARG A 266 25.70 0.16 2.14
C ARG A 266 25.99 1.64 1.90
N ASP A 267 26.92 1.97 1.02
CA ASP A 267 27.31 3.36 0.74
C ASP A 267 26.14 4.16 0.13
N ASP A 268 25.31 3.52 -0.69
CA ASP A 268 24.12 4.10 -1.30
C ASP A 268 23.01 4.32 -0.26
N VAL A 269 22.85 3.37 0.65
CA VAL A 269 21.93 3.48 1.78
C VAL A 269 22.37 4.60 2.74
N GLN A 270 23.68 4.77 2.94
CA GLN A 270 24.23 5.88 3.73
C GLN A 270 23.90 7.24 3.10
N ARG A 271 23.96 7.36 1.77
CA ARG A 271 23.53 8.58 1.07
C ARG A 271 22.09 8.96 1.43
N PHE A 272 21.14 8.02 1.47
CA PHE A 272 19.76 8.33 1.90
C PHE A 272 19.70 8.90 3.32
N LYS A 273 20.48 8.34 4.26
CA LYS A 273 20.55 8.83 5.64
C LYS A 273 21.10 10.25 5.69
N ASP A 274 22.16 10.53 4.91
CA ASP A 274 22.79 11.84 4.81
C ASP A 274 21.86 12.90 4.20
N TYR A 275 20.91 12.49 3.36
CA TYR A 275 19.85 13.35 2.80
C TYR A 275 18.66 13.56 3.74
N GLY A 276 18.70 13.03 4.97
CA GLY A 276 17.69 13.23 5.99
C GLY A 276 16.55 12.22 5.99
N VAL A 277 16.62 11.16 5.17
CA VAL A 277 15.67 10.04 5.24
C VAL A 277 15.77 9.37 6.61
N GLN A 278 14.61 9.03 7.18
CA GLN A 278 14.49 8.41 8.49
C GLN A 278 14.15 6.92 8.42
N ILE A 279 13.43 6.48 7.38
CA ILE A 279 12.99 5.08 7.23
C ILE A 279 13.30 4.57 5.82
N TYR A 280 13.83 3.35 5.76
CA TYR A 280 14.19 2.68 4.51
C TYR A 280 13.38 1.39 4.31
N HIS A 281 12.84 1.21 3.10
CA HIS A 281 12.00 0.08 2.70
C HIS A 281 12.60 -0.74 1.54
N PRO A 282 13.53 -1.68 1.84
CA PRO A 282 14.07 -2.63 0.88
C PRO A 282 13.17 -3.88 0.72
N ASN A 283 12.04 -3.75 0.01
CA ASN A 283 11.02 -4.81 -0.07
C ASN A 283 11.53 -6.13 -0.67
N TYR A 284 11.37 -7.26 0.02
CA TYR A 284 11.77 -8.60 -0.44
C TYR A 284 10.63 -9.40 -1.08
N GLU A 285 9.39 -8.94 -0.95
CA GLU A 285 8.21 -9.37 -1.72
C GLU A 285 7.68 -10.78 -1.42
N VAL A 286 8.51 -11.81 -1.47
CA VAL A 286 8.14 -13.19 -1.15
C VAL A 286 9.32 -13.89 -0.49
N TRP A 287 9.06 -14.68 0.55
CA TRP A 287 10.13 -15.33 1.31
C TRP A 287 10.77 -16.51 0.57
N ASP A 288 9.96 -17.43 0.04
CA ASP A 288 10.48 -18.65 -0.59
C ASP A 288 11.47 -18.35 -1.73
N ARG A 289 12.61 -19.06 -1.73
CA ARG A 289 13.70 -18.81 -2.70
C ARG A 289 13.24 -19.00 -4.14
N ARG A 290 12.58 -20.12 -4.43
CA ARG A 290 12.14 -20.45 -5.79
C ARG A 290 11.07 -19.45 -6.25
N LEU A 291 10.15 -19.08 -5.38
CA LEU A 291 9.13 -18.08 -5.70
C LEU A 291 9.74 -16.69 -5.92
N PHE A 292 10.77 -16.29 -5.17
CA PHE A 292 11.49 -15.03 -5.41
C PHE A 292 12.13 -15.00 -6.81
N GLU A 293 12.83 -16.07 -7.20
CA GLU A 293 13.46 -16.18 -8.52
C GLU A 293 12.42 -16.09 -9.66
N LEU A 294 11.27 -16.75 -9.48
CA LEU A 294 10.19 -16.78 -10.48
C LEU A 294 9.38 -15.49 -10.53
N TYR A 295 9.04 -14.91 -9.38
CA TYR A 295 8.13 -13.77 -9.29
C TYR A 295 8.85 -12.42 -9.33
N CYS A 296 10.13 -12.36 -9.01
CA CYS A 296 10.93 -11.14 -8.97
C CYS A 296 12.22 -11.26 -9.83
N PRO A 297 12.14 -11.65 -11.11
CA PRO A 297 13.31 -12.00 -11.92
C PRO A 297 14.33 -10.85 -12.04
N GLY A 298 13.87 -9.59 -12.10
CA GLY A 298 14.76 -8.43 -12.07
C GLY A 298 15.52 -8.32 -10.74
N LYS A 299 14.83 -8.44 -9.60
CA LYS A 299 15.48 -8.38 -8.29
C LYS A 299 16.53 -9.48 -8.12
N GLU A 300 16.20 -10.68 -8.58
CA GLU A 300 17.13 -11.81 -8.58
C GLU A 300 18.35 -11.55 -9.47
N ARG A 301 18.14 -11.08 -10.71
CA ARG A 301 19.26 -10.86 -11.64
C ARG A 301 20.21 -9.74 -11.19
N TYR A 302 19.69 -8.62 -10.69
CA TYR A 302 20.52 -7.44 -10.39
C TYR A 302 21.12 -7.45 -8.97
N VAL A 303 20.48 -8.13 -8.03
CA VAL A 303 20.93 -8.18 -6.62
C VAL A 303 21.06 -9.62 -6.13
N GLY A 304 20.06 -10.47 -6.40
CA GLY A 304 19.97 -11.83 -5.89
C GLY A 304 19.32 -11.88 -4.50
N ARG A 305 18.47 -12.87 -4.23
CA ARG A 305 17.71 -12.96 -2.97
C ARG A 305 18.58 -12.87 -1.71
N ASP A 306 19.67 -13.63 -1.67
CA ASP A 306 20.50 -13.72 -0.45
C ASP A 306 21.23 -12.41 -0.16
N GLU A 307 21.76 -11.77 -1.20
CA GLU A 307 22.37 -10.45 -1.09
C GLU A 307 21.30 -9.38 -0.81
N TRP A 308 20.08 -9.52 -1.32
CA TRP A 308 18.96 -8.65 -0.97
C TRP A 308 18.68 -8.71 0.54
N HIS A 309 18.54 -9.91 1.10
CA HIS A 309 18.30 -10.10 2.54
C HIS A 309 19.48 -9.61 3.38
N LYS A 310 20.72 -9.88 2.94
CA LYS A 310 21.91 -9.34 3.60
C LYS A 310 21.90 -7.81 3.64
N ARG A 311 21.58 -7.14 2.53
CA ARG A 311 21.49 -5.67 2.47
C ARG A 311 20.38 -5.10 3.36
N ILE A 312 19.28 -5.82 3.57
CA ILE A 312 18.27 -5.46 4.57
C ILE A 312 18.91 -5.41 5.96
N LEU A 313 19.69 -6.44 6.34
CA LEU A 313 20.39 -6.50 7.61
C LEU A 313 21.47 -5.41 7.72
N ASP A 314 22.30 -5.23 6.69
CA ASP A 314 23.36 -4.21 6.66
C ASP A 314 22.77 -2.79 6.82
N SER A 315 21.58 -2.54 6.28
CA SER A 315 20.89 -1.26 6.40
C SER A 315 20.48 -0.93 7.83
N ALA A 316 20.29 -1.94 8.70
CA ALA A 316 19.92 -1.72 10.09
C ALA A 316 21.06 -1.06 10.88
N GLU A 317 22.31 -1.21 10.44
CA GLU A 317 23.44 -0.51 11.05
C GLU A 317 23.46 1.00 10.74
N ILE A 318 22.80 1.42 9.65
CA ILE A 318 22.72 2.84 9.23
C ILE A 318 21.48 3.50 9.83
N PHE A 319 20.32 2.85 9.69
CA PHE A 319 19.03 3.42 10.05
C PHE A 319 18.59 3.06 11.48
N GLY A 320 19.18 2.04 12.09
CA GLY A 320 18.61 1.32 13.23
C GLY A 320 17.55 0.32 12.76
N ALA A 321 17.53 -0.88 13.36
CA ALA A 321 16.66 -1.98 12.91
C ALA A 321 15.17 -1.60 12.80
N ARG A 322 14.64 -0.82 13.76
CA ARG A 322 13.25 -0.34 13.76
C ARG A 322 12.89 0.52 12.54
N ASN A 323 13.88 1.16 11.91
CA ASN A 323 13.69 2.07 10.78
C ASN A 323 14.01 1.42 9.43
N VAL A 324 14.35 0.13 9.42
CA VAL A 324 14.40 -0.69 8.21
C VAL A 324 13.14 -1.55 8.19
N ILE A 325 12.28 -1.31 7.21
CA ILE A 325 10.93 -1.89 7.20
C ILE A 325 10.69 -2.50 5.81
N PRO A 326 11.22 -3.70 5.54
CA PRO A 326 10.97 -4.34 4.26
C PRO A 326 9.50 -4.76 4.14
N ASN A 327 9.00 -4.85 2.91
CA ASN A 327 7.66 -5.38 2.62
C ASN A 327 7.70 -6.77 1.97
N PHE A 328 6.68 -7.57 2.25
CA PHE A 328 6.25 -8.68 1.41
C PHE A 328 4.82 -8.50 0.88
N VAL A 329 4.50 -9.15 -0.25
CA VAL A 329 3.21 -9.07 -0.92
C VAL A 329 2.39 -10.28 -0.46
N ALA A 330 1.59 -10.09 0.58
CA ALA A 330 0.85 -11.17 1.22
C ALA A 330 -0.13 -11.82 0.24
N GLY A 331 0.06 -13.11 -0.02
CA GLY A 331 -0.79 -13.96 -0.85
C GLY A 331 -0.16 -14.36 -2.18
N VAL A 332 0.91 -13.70 -2.65
CA VAL A 332 1.57 -14.11 -3.91
C VAL A 332 2.28 -15.46 -3.76
N GLU A 333 2.65 -15.86 -2.55
CA GLU A 333 3.28 -17.16 -2.33
C GLU A 333 2.35 -18.34 -2.62
N MET A 334 1.03 -18.11 -2.69
CA MET A 334 0.03 -19.11 -3.10
C MET A 334 -0.35 -19.00 -4.59
N ALA A 335 0.25 -18.07 -5.34
CA ALA A 335 -0.16 -17.81 -6.71
C ALA A 335 0.21 -18.97 -7.66
N GLU A 336 -0.79 -19.56 -8.31
CA GLU A 336 -0.59 -20.51 -9.39
C GLU A 336 0.23 -19.87 -10.54
N PRO A 337 1.02 -20.68 -11.27
CA PRO A 337 1.11 -22.14 -11.19
C PRO A 337 2.17 -22.65 -10.21
N PHE A 338 2.85 -21.76 -9.49
CA PHE A 338 4.08 -22.11 -8.78
C PHE A 338 3.95 -22.06 -7.26
N GLY A 339 2.96 -21.37 -6.72
CA GLY A 339 2.81 -21.14 -5.29
C GLY A 339 2.49 -22.39 -4.46
N PHE A 340 2.51 -22.21 -3.15
CA PHE A 340 2.06 -23.23 -2.20
C PHE A 340 0.57 -23.54 -2.39
N THR A 341 0.22 -24.81 -2.35
CA THR A 341 -1.16 -25.26 -2.60
C THR A 341 -2.00 -25.31 -1.33
N THR A 342 -1.36 -25.19 -0.16
CA THR A 342 -2.02 -25.15 1.14
C THR A 342 -1.71 -23.86 1.89
N VAL A 343 -2.68 -23.40 2.69
CA VAL A 343 -2.49 -22.24 3.57
C VAL A 343 -1.39 -22.50 4.61
N ASP A 344 -1.29 -23.75 5.11
CA ASP A 344 -0.28 -24.14 6.09
C ASP A 344 1.15 -23.93 5.58
N GLU A 345 1.46 -24.40 4.37
CA GLU A 345 2.79 -24.25 3.78
C GLU A 345 3.13 -22.78 3.51
N ALA A 346 2.17 -22.02 2.98
CA ALA A 346 2.33 -20.59 2.72
C ALA A 346 2.63 -19.80 4.00
N ILE A 347 1.85 -20.04 5.06
CA ILE A 347 2.05 -19.39 6.37
C ILE A 347 3.37 -19.83 7.00
N ALA A 348 3.75 -21.11 6.91
CA ALA A 348 5.02 -21.59 7.44
C ALA A 348 6.21 -20.89 6.77
N SER A 349 6.22 -20.79 5.43
CA SER A 349 7.24 -20.07 4.67
C SER A 349 7.30 -18.60 5.10
N THR A 350 6.17 -17.89 5.10
CA THR A 350 6.17 -16.46 5.44
C THR A 350 6.55 -16.21 6.90
N THR A 351 6.16 -17.09 7.82
CA THR A 351 6.56 -17.02 9.24
C THR A 351 8.07 -17.21 9.42
N GLU A 352 8.70 -18.10 8.65
CA GLU A 352 10.16 -18.24 8.66
C GLU A 352 10.85 -16.90 8.33
N GLY A 353 10.39 -16.21 7.28
CA GLY A 353 10.90 -14.89 6.90
C GLY A 353 10.64 -13.80 7.95
N LEU A 354 9.45 -13.78 8.54
CA LEU A 354 9.12 -12.88 9.65
C LEU A 354 10.08 -13.10 10.81
N ARG A 355 10.26 -14.35 11.26
CA ARG A 355 11.16 -14.68 12.36
C ARG A 355 12.61 -14.31 12.07
N PHE A 356 13.07 -14.56 10.84
CA PHE A 356 14.42 -14.21 10.41
C PHE A 356 14.71 -12.72 10.64
N PHE A 357 13.87 -11.82 10.12
CA PHE A 357 14.07 -10.38 10.27
C PHE A 357 13.72 -9.86 11.68
N MET A 358 12.62 -10.31 12.26
CA MET A 358 12.16 -9.84 13.58
C MET A 358 13.10 -10.24 14.72
N SER A 359 13.80 -11.37 14.61
CA SER A 359 14.88 -11.73 15.55
C SER A 359 16.03 -10.73 15.58
N GLN A 360 16.17 -9.90 14.55
CA GLN A 360 17.18 -8.84 14.43
C GLN A 360 16.60 -7.44 14.71
N GLY A 361 15.36 -7.35 15.22
CA GLY A 361 14.69 -6.08 15.50
C GLY A 361 14.15 -5.34 14.26
N ILE A 362 14.26 -5.96 13.08
CA ILE A 362 13.68 -5.45 11.84
C ILE A 362 12.23 -5.89 11.79
N THR A 363 11.32 -4.95 11.54
CA THR A 363 9.88 -5.23 11.50
C THR A 363 9.39 -5.18 10.06
N PRO A 364 9.35 -6.31 9.32
CA PRO A 364 8.68 -6.34 8.04
C PRO A 364 7.24 -5.85 8.15
N ARG A 365 6.75 -5.23 7.09
CA ARG A 365 5.32 -5.02 6.86
C ARG A 365 4.85 -5.93 5.74
N PHE A 366 3.54 -5.95 5.51
CA PHE A 366 2.98 -6.54 4.30
C PHE A 366 1.89 -5.70 3.68
N THR A 367 1.76 -5.84 2.38
CA THR A 367 0.63 -5.33 1.59
C THR A 367 -0.19 -6.53 1.13
N THR A 368 -1.50 -6.51 1.35
CA THR A 368 -2.41 -7.53 0.84
C THR A 368 -2.39 -7.50 -0.68
N TRP A 369 -2.10 -8.61 -1.34
CA TRP A 369 -2.05 -8.64 -2.79
C TRP A 369 -3.41 -8.32 -3.42
N CYS A 370 -3.42 -7.42 -4.41
CA CYS A 370 -4.55 -7.22 -5.32
C CYS A 370 -4.21 -7.97 -6.61
N PRO A 371 -5.00 -8.95 -7.07
CA PRO A 371 -4.72 -9.62 -8.34
C PRO A 371 -4.98 -8.70 -9.55
N GLU A 372 -4.06 -7.79 -9.90
CA GLU A 372 -4.30 -6.85 -11.00
C GLU A 372 -4.37 -7.59 -12.36
N PRO A 373 -5.41 -7.36 -13.17
CA PRO A 373 -5.71 -8.16 -14.36
C PRO A 373 -4.72 -7.96 -15.51
N THR A 374 -3.80 -7.00 -15.40
CA THR A 374 -2.77 -6.76 -16.40
C THR A 374 -1.50 -7.58 -16.16
N THR A 375 -1.32 -8.13 -14.96
CA THR A 375 -0.11 -8.85 -14.55
C THR A 375 -0.22 -10.35 -14.82
N PRO A 376 0.90 -11.06 -15.04
CA PRO A 376 0.89 -12.52 -15.21
C PRO A 376 0.21 -13.26 -14.05
N LEU A 377 0.57 -12.95 -12.80
CA LEU A 377 -0.01 -13.64 -11.63
C LEU A 377 -1.46 -13.23 -11.39
N GLY A 378 -1.82 -11.96 -11.59
CA GLY A 378 -3.19 -11.51 -11.40
C GLY A 378 -4.16 -12.16 -12.39
N LYS A 379 -3.75 -12.35 -13.65
CA LYS A 379 -4.54 -13.10 -14.65
C LYS A 379 -4.76 -14.56 -14.29
N ALA A 380 -3.72 -15.22 -13.78
CA ALA A 380 -3.80 -16.63 -13.39
C ALA A 380 -4.59 -16.82 -12.08
N ASN A 381 -4.61 -15.82 -11.20
CA ASN A 381 -5.15 -15.92 -9.85
C ASN A 381 -6.15 -14.78 -9.54
N PRO A 382 -7.26 -14.63 -10.29
CA PRO A 382 -8.16 -13.48 -10.15
C PRO A 382 -8.84 -13.37 -8.78
N GLN A 383 -8.82 -14.43 -7.96
CA GLN A 383 -9.37 -14.47 -6.60
C GLN A 383 -8.32 -14.25 -5.49
N GLY A 384 -7.04 -14.17 -5.85
CA GLY A 384 -5.93 -14.09 -4.91
C GLY A 384 -5.84 -15.31 -3.98
N ALA A 385 -5.11 -15.15 -2.87
CA ALA A 385 -5.08 -16.16 -1.82
C ALA A 385 -6.42 -16.23 -1.06
N PRO A 386 -6.77 -17.38 -0.46
CA PRO A 386 -7.96 -17.51 0.38
C PRO A 386 -7.94 -16.53 1.58
N LEU A 387 -9.10 -16.09 2.06
CA LEU A 387 -9.20 -15.20 3.22
C LEU A 387 -8.52 -15.81 4.47
N GLU A 388 -8.62 -17.12 4.65
CA GLU A 388 -7.99 -17.84 5.75
C GLU A 388 -6.47 -17.61 5.82
N TYR A 389 -5.79 -17.52 4.68
CA TYR A 389 -4.36 -17.20 4.64
C TYR A 389 -4.10 -15.80 5.24
N HIS A 390 -4.88 -14.79 4.86
CA HIS A 390 -4.67 -13.42 5.36
C HIS A 390 -4.94 -13.30 6.87
N ILE A 391 -5.95 -14.02 7.38
CA ILE A 391 -6.26 -14.04 8.81
C ILE A 391 -5.16 -14.73 9.60
N ARG A 392 -4.69 -15.88 9.14
CA ARG A 392 -3.58 -16.61 9.78
C ARG A 392 -2.25 -15.85 9.70
N LEU A 393 -2.07 -15.05 8.65
CA LEU A 393 -0.92 -14.15 8.57
C LEU A 393 -0.95 -13.07 9.65
N LEU A 394 -2.13 -12.49 9.96
CA LEU A 394 -2.26 -11.53 11.06
C LEU A 394 -1.93 -12.16 12.42
N GLU A 395 -2.37 -13.40 12.65
CA GLU A 395 -2.05 -14.18 13.84
C GLU A 395 -0.53 -14.44 13.93
N ALA A 396 0.07 -14.97 12.87
CA ALA A 396 1.51 -15.25 12.82
C ALA A 396 2.35 -13.98 12.99
N TYR A 397 1.94 -12.87 12.37
CA TYR A 397 2.60 -11.59 12.49
C TYR A 397 2.60 -11.09 13.94
N ARG A 398 1.43 -11.07 14.59
CA ARG A 398 1.30 -10.66 15.98
C ARG A 398 2.09 -11.57 16.92
N ALA A 399 1.99 -12.88 16.75
CA ALA A 399 2.72 -13.85 17.58
C ALA A 399 4.23 -13.66 17.46
N THR A 400 4.75 -13.40 16.26
CA THR A 400 6.18 -13.17 16.02
C THR A 400 6.64 -11.82 16.62
N MET A 401 5.81 -10.78 16.53
CA MET A 401 6.07 -9.50 17.21
C MET A 401 6.16 -9.66 18.73
N ASP A 402 5.22 -10.39 19.32
CA ASP A 402 5.18 -10.67 20.76
C ASP A 402 6.39 -11.51 21.20
N GLU A 403 6.77 -12.54 20.43
CA GLU A 403 7.92 -13.38 20.71
C GLU A 403 9.24 -12.60 20.80
N PHE A 404 9.45 -11.64 19.90
CA PHE A 404 10.68 -10.83 19.88
C PHE A 404 10.54 -9.50 20.62
N GLY A 405 9.41 -9.26 21.31
CA GLY A 405 9.20 -8.05 22.11
C GLY A 405 9.21 -6.76 21.30
N LEU A 406 8.71 -6.81 20.06
CA LEU A 406 8.74 -5.68 19.12
C LEU A 406 7.52 -4.76 19.26
N SER A 407 7.69 -3.51 18.85
CA SER A 407 6.63 -2.50 18.77
C SER A 407 6.26 -2.20 17.31
N SER A 408 5.08 -1.62 17.08
CA SER A 408 4.64 -1.28 15.72
C SER A 408 5.69 -0.44 14.97
N PRO A 409 5.88 -0.70 13.66
CA PRO A 409 6.84 0.05 12.86
C PRO A 409 6.48 1.53 12.79
N PRO A 410 7.46 2.45 12.82
CA PRO A 410 7.21 3.89 12.72
C PRO A 410 6.72 4.30 11.33
N GLY A 411 6.14 5.50 11.24
CA GLY A 411 5.77 6.11 9.96
C GLY A 411 4.51 5.53 9.31
N TYR A 412 3.64 4.87 10.09
CA TYR A 412 2.37 4.27 9.65
C TYR A 412 1.15 4.65 10.51
N GLY A 413 1.31 5.69 11.34
CA GLY A 413 0.27 6.17 12.25
C GLY A 413 0.08 5.26 13.47
N PRO A 414 -0.94 5.54 14.31
CA PRO A 414 -1.17 4.79 15.53
C PRO A 414 -1.60 3.35 15.23
N PRO A 415 -1.03 2.32 15.88
CA PRO A 415 -1.55 0.96 15.80
C PRO A 415 -2.81 0.82 16.65
N GLY A 416 -3.52 -0.28 16.43
CA GLY A 416 -4.63 -0.69 17.27
C GLY A 416 -5.95 -0.77 16.53
N PRO A 417 -6.81 -1.74 16.90
CA PRO A 417 -8.18 -1.80 16.43
C PRO A 417 -8.93 -0.49 16.71
N GLY A 418 -9.63 0.06 15.71
CA GLY A 418 -10.33 1.36 15.83
C GLY A 418 -9.45 2.60 15.65
N ARG A 419 -8.12 2.44 15.57
CA ARG A 419 -7.14 3.55 15.54
C ARG A 419 -6.32 3.59 14.27
N ALA A 420 -5.97 2.41 13.72
CA ALA A 420 -5.12 2.28 12.56
C ALA A 420 -5.59 3.12 11.36
N VAL A 421 -4.62 3.72 10.68
CA VAL A 421 -4.82 4.48 9.44
C VAL A 421 -4.14 3.82 8.23
N PHE A 422 -3.25 2.85 8.47
CA PHE A 422 -2.65 2.06 7.41
C PHE A 422 -3.74 1.31 6.64
N SER A 423 -3.83 1.48 5.33
CA SER A 423 -5.05 1.12 4.58
C SER A 423 -4.91 -0.06 3.62
N VAL A 424 -3.69 -0.56 3.39
CA VAL A 424 -3.41 -1.58 2.36
C VAL A 424 -3.19 -3.00 2.90
N SER A 425 -3.29 -3.18 4.22
CA SER A 425 -3.44 -4.44 4.96
C SER A 425 -3.82 -4.13 6.41
N SER A 426 -4.14 -5.15 7.20
CA SER A 426 -4.66 -5.03 8.56
C SER A 426 -3.62 -5.26 9.65
N PHE A 427 -2.31 -5.32 9.33
CA PHE A 427 -1.30 -5.60 10.36
C PHE A 427 -1.27 -4.54 11.47
N MET A 428 -1.49 -3.26 11.16
CA MET A 428 -1.59 -2.21 12.18
C MET A 428 -2.88 -2.31 13.00
N ASP A 429 -3.97 -2.81 12.40
CA ASP A 429 -5.25 -3.04 13.07
C ASP A 429 -5.18 -4.21 14.07
N SER A 430 -4.30 -5.21 13.83
CA SER A 430 -4.17 -6.39 14.69
C SER A 430 -3.16 -6.25 15.83
N LEU A 431 -2.34 -5.18 15.82
CA LEU A 431 -1.40 -4.87 16.90
C LEU A 431 -2.08 -4.22 18.11
N PRO A 432 -1.48 -4.29 19.31
CA PRO A 432 -1.96 -3.52 20.46
C PRO A 432 -1.94 -2.01 20.20
N ALA A 433 -2.92 -1.31 20.76
CA ALA A 433 -2.87 0.16 20.77
C ALA A 433 -1.64 0.64 21.55
N GLN A 434 -0.97 1.65 21.01
CA GLN A 434 0.14 2.33 21.69
C GLN A 434 -0.27 3.77 22.01
N ASP A 435 0.15 4.24 23.18
CA ASP A 435 -0.05 5.63 23.57
C ASP A 435 0.83 6.55 22.71
N ALA A 436 0.32 7.75 22.41
CA ALA A 436 0.97 8.69 21.51
C ALA A 436 2.38 9.14 21.98
N ALA A 437 2.74 8.87 23.24
CA ALA A 437 4.06 9.21 23.79
C ALA A 437 5.18 8.24 23.39
N THR A 438 4.87 7.11 22.74
CA THR A 438 5.84 6.05 22.39
C THR A 438 6.01 5.80 20.88
N VAL A 439 5.36 6.59 20.02
CA VAL A 439 5.31 6.37 18.55
C VAL A 439 6.46 7.04 17.81
#